data_AF-A0A7W9YZM6-F1
#
_entry.id   AF-A0A7W9YZM6-F1
#
_cell.length_a   1.000
_cell.length_b   1.000
_cell.length_c   1.000
_cell.angle_alpha   90.00
_cell.angle_beta   90.00
_cell.angle_gamma   90.00
#
_symmetry.space_group_name_H-M   'P 1'
#
loop_
_entity.id
_entity.type
_entity.pdbx_description
1 polymer ?
#
loop_
_entity_poly.entity_id
_entity_poly.type
_entity_poly.pdbx_seq_one_letter_code
_entity_poly.pdbx_strand_id
1 'polypeptide(L)'
;MTKKKQKHRKLPMQGEVRDREQARSALHKLRKAWKRASESERQTFLAEVGLQIPASSAIGERHLIADGRYLLPNTIKRIETIMVRRRLSQDAFMEELGFPGEGKDLVRALAKGRSLRLRVIAALDEWLTVQEQGDPMQEKRQIDLR
;
A
#
# COMPACT_ATOMS: atom_id res chain seq x y z
N MET A 1 60.36 -46.35 -28.41
CA MET A 1 59.32 -46.83 -27.47
C MET A 1 58.54 -45.61 -26.99
N THR A 2 57.38 -45.30 -27.58
CA THR A 2 55.98 -45.57 -27.13
C THR A 2 55.25 -44.29 -26.69
N LYS A 3 54.42 -43.80 -27.63
CA LYS A 3 53.15 -43.05 -27.53
C LYS A 3 52.65 -42.64 -26.13
N LYS A 4 52.14 -41.41 -26.02
CA LYS A 4 50.72 -41.17 -25.64
C LYS A 4 50.23 -39.74 -25.95
N LYS A 5 49.26 -39.68 -26.86
CA LYS A 5 48.33 -38.56 -27.07
C LYS A 5 47.52 -38.33 -25.79
N GLN A 6 47.54 -37.12 -25.23
CA GLN A 6 46.51 -36.70 -24.27
C GLN A 6 45.51 -35.80 -24.98
N LYS A 7 44.36 -36.41 -25.29
CA LYS A 7 43.18 -35.80 -25.86
C LYS A 7 42.46 -35.10 -24.72
N HIS A 8 42.59 -33.77 -24.60
CA HIS A 8 41.76 -33.01 -23.68
C HIS A 8 40.30 -33.12 -24.14
N ARG A 9 39.51 -33.95 -23.44
CA ARG A 9 38.07 -34.03 -23.57
C ARG A 9 37.47 -32.72 -23.06
N LYS A 10 36.86 -31.94 -23.95
CA LYS A 10 35.92 -30.88 -23.59
C LYS A 10 34.70 -31.54 -22.94
N LEU A 11 34.49 -31.29 -21.65
CA LEU A 11 33.22 -31.55 -20.98
C LEU A 11 32.30 -30.35 -21.24
N PRO A 12 31.09 -30.53 -21.81
CA PRO A 12 30.18 -29.44 -22.00
C PRO A 12 29.48 -29.07 -20.68
N MET A 13 29.72 -27.84 -20.21
CA MET A 13 28.95 -27.16 -19.15
C MET A 13 27.54 -26.82 -19.68
N GLN A 14 26.71 -27.84 -19.94
CA GLN A 14 25.39 -27.68 -20.57
C GLN A 14 24.20 -27.68 -19.60
N GLY A 15 24.45 -27.86 -18.29
CA GLY A 15 23.39 -27.86 -17.27
C GLY A 15 22.91 -26.47 -16.86
N GLU A 16 23.82 -25.55 -16.54
CA GLU A 16 23.46 -24.26 -15.91
C GLU A 16 22.95 -23.17 -16.86
N VAL A 17 23.21 -23.29 -18.16
CA VAL A 17 22.77 -22.26 -19.14
C VAL A 17 21.28 -22.40 -19.46
N ARG A 18 20.74 -23.62 -19.47
CA ARG A 18 19.35 -23.88 -19.83
C ARG A 18 18.36 -23.32 -18.81
N ASP A 19 18.69 -23.39 -17.52
CA ASP A 19 17.81 -22.87 -16.45
C ASP A 19 17.71 -21.35 -16.47
N ARG A 20 18.81 -20.63 -16.75
CA ARG A 20 18.78 -19.16 -16.84
C ARG A 20 18.06 -18.66 -18.07
N GLU A 21 18.17 -19.36 -19.19
CA GLU A 21 17.49 -19.03 -20.44
C GLU A 21 16.00 -19.37 -20.37
N GLN A 22 15.65 -20.49 -19.72
CA GLN A 22 14.25 -20.86 -19.42
C GLN A 22 13.61 -19.93 -18.40
N ALA A 23 14.33 -19.50 -17.35
CA ALA A 23 13.85 -18.50 -16.40
C ALA A 23 13.63 -17.12 -17.06
N ARG A 24 14.55 -16.70 -17.96
CA ARG A 24 14.33 -15.54 -18.82
C ARG A 24 13.10 -15.73 -19.72
N SER A 25 12.81 -16.96 -20.15
CA SER A 25 11.64 -17.24 -21.00
C SER A 25 10.31 -17.31 -20.25
N ALA A 26 10.23 -17.96 -19.07
CA ALA A 26 8.99 -18.19 -18.34
C ALA A 26 8.50 -16.90 -17.67
N LEU A 27 9.41 -16.17 -17.02
CA LEU A 27 9.09 -14.88 -16.40
C LEU A 27 8.76 -13.83 -17.46
N HIS A 28 9.46 -13.83 -18.61
CA HIS A 28 9.13 -12.95 -19.72
C HIS A 28 7.76 -13.27 -20.32
N LYS A 29 7.43 -14.57 -20.48
CA LYS A 29 6.12 -15.03 -20.91
C LYS A 29 5.03 -14.59 -19.92
N LEU A 30 5.26 -14.76 -18.63
CA LEU A 30 4.33 -14.30 -17.59
C LEU A 30 4.12 -12.79 -17.66
N ARG A 31 5.19 -11.98 -17.79
CA ARG A 31 5.08 -10.53 -17.95
C ARG A 31 4.32 -10.12 -19.21
N LYS A 32 4.57 -10.80 -20.34
CA LYS A 32 3.88 -10.54 -21.61
C LYS A 32 2.40 -10.93 -21.52
N ALA A 33 2.10 -12.07 -20.93
CA ALA A 33 0.73 -12.53 -20.69
C ALA A 33 0.00 -11.59 -19.72
N TRP A 34 0.64 -11.18 -18.64
CA TRP A 34 0.10 -10.23 -17.66
C TRP A 34 -0.30 -8.90 -18.30
N LYS A 35 0.57 -8.32 -19.15
CA LYS A 35 0.25 -7.08 -19.89
C LYS A 35 -0.95 -7.23 -20.83
N ARG A 36 -1.16 -8.43 -21.39
CA ARG A 36 -2.26 -8.72 -22.33
C ARG A 36 -3.55 -9.11 -21.63
N ALA A 37 -3.46 -9.66 -20.43
CA ALA A 37 -4.61 -10.09 -19.64
C ALA A 37 -5.49 -8.88 -19.27
N SER A 38 -6.79 -9.08 -19.38
CA SER A 38 -7.83 -8.18 -18.88
C SER A 38 -7.85 -8.12 -17.35
N GLU A 39 -8.55 -7.13 -16.81
CA GLU A 39 -8.65 -6.93 -15.36
C GLU A 39 -9.29 -8.12 -14.64
N SER A 40 -10.32 -8.72 -15.24
CA SER A 40 -10.98 -9.93 -14.72
C SER A 40 -10.04 -11.15 -14.72
N GLU A 41 -9.29 -11.38 -15.81
CA GLU A 41 -8.33 -12.50 -15.88
C GLU A 41 -7.21 -12.36 -14.85
N ARG A 42 -6.73 -11.13 -14.59
CA ARG A 42 -5.73 -10.87 -13.55
C ARG A 42 -6.29 -11.17 -12.16
N GLN A 43 -7.52 -10.76 -11.89
CA GLN A 43 -8.20 -11.02 -10.60
C GLN A 43 -8.41 -12.51 -10.35
N THR A 44 -8.87 -13.26 -11.35
CA THR A 44 -9.03 -14.72 -11.25
C THR A 44 -7.69 -15.40 -10.98
N PHE A 45 -6.64 -15.06 -11.73
CA PHE A 45 -5.31 -15.62 -11.50
C PHE A 45 -4.81 -15.34 -10.08
N LEU A 46 -4.98 -14.11 -9.59
CA LEU A 46 -4.62 -13.71 -8.24
C LEU A 46 -5.38 -14.49 -7.16
N ALA A 47 -6.69 -14.71 -7.35
CA ALA A 47 -7.49 -15.56 -6.47
C ALA A 47 -6.97 -17.01 -6.42
N GLU A 48 -6.55 -17.57 -7.57
CA GLU A 48 -6.00 -18.92 -7.68
C GLU A 48 -4.63 -19.08 -7.02
N VAL A 49 -3.71 -18.11 -7.15
CA VAL A 49 -2.41 -18.15 -6.45
C VAL A 49 -2.50 -17.84 -4.95
N GLY A 50 -3.72 -17.72 -4.39
CA GLY A 50 -3.94 -17.39 -2.98
C GLY A 50 -3.53 -15.95 -2.63
N LEU A 51 -3.07 -15.18 -3.61
CA LEU A 51 -2.89 -13.73 -3.54
C LEU A 51 -4.19 -13.09 -3.95
N GLN A 52 -5.27 -13.35 -3.20
CA GLN A 52 -6.46 -12.53 -3.30
C GLN A 52 -5.99 -11.07 -3.09
N ILE A 53 -5.80 -10.31 -4.17
CA ILE A 53 -6.00 -8.87 -4.07
C ILE A 53 -7.50 -8.82 -3.88
N PRO A 54 -8.00 -8.54 -2.66
CA PRO A 54 -9.43 -8.55 -2.43
C PRO A 54 -10.03 -7.61 -3.46
N ALA A 55 -10.80 -8.17 -4.39
CA ALA A 55 -11.61 -7.41 -5.31
C ALA A 55 -12.57 -6.63 -4.42
N SER A 56 -12.22 -5.38 -4.15
CA SER A 56 -12.97 -4.41 -3.35
C SER A 56 -13.85 -5.08 -2.29
N SER A 57 -13.22 -5.84 -1.38
CA SER A 57 -13.95 -6.23 -0.18
C SER A 57 -14.20 -4.94 0.57
N ALA A 58 -15.49 -4.62 0.76
CA ALA A 58 -16.03 -3.53 1.55
C ALA A 58 -15.64 -3.63 3.04
N ILE A 59 -14.35 -3.74 3.32
CA ILE A 59 -13.70 -3.21 4.49
C ILE A 59 -13.31 -1.82 4.01
N GLY A 60 -14.17 -0.84 4.30
CA GLY A 60 -14.12 0.51 3.73
C GLY A 60 -12.70 1.00 3.52
N GLU A 61 -12.45 1.55 2.32
CA GLU A 61 -11.17 2.12 1.89
C GLU A 61 -10.32 2.49 3.10
N ARG A 62 -9.37 1.63 3.49
CA ARG A 62 -8.30 2.05 4.40
C ARG A 62 -7.40 2.96 3.57
N HIS A 63 -7.93 4.15 3.30
CA HIS A 63 -7.29 5.26 2.65
C HIS A 63 -6.00 5.47 3.43
N LEU A 64 -4.86 5.21 2.77
CA LEU A 64 -3.56 5.41 3.38
C LEU A 64 -3.53 6.80 3.99
N ILE A 65 -3.44 6.89 5.32
CA ILE A 65 -3.49 8.19 6.00
C ILE A 65 -2.13 8.89 5.97
N ALA A 66 -1.05 8.13 5.79
CA ALA A 66 0.32 8.60 5.82
C ALA A 66 1.22 7.84 4.83
N ASP A 67 2.21 8.54 4.29
CA ASP A 67 3.39 7.96 3.64
C ASP A 67 4.53 7.87 4.67
N GLY A 68 4.68 6.69 5.27
CA GLY A 68 5.60 6.45 6.37
C GLY A 68 5.26 7.27 7.61
N ARG A 69 5.95 8.40 7.80
CA ARG A 69 5.78 9.30 8.96
C ARG A 69 5.06 10.60 8.63
N TYR A 70 4.73 10.83 7.36
CA TYR A 70 4.17 12.08 6.89
C TYR A 70 2.72 11.86 6.53
N LEU A 71 1.82 12.70 7.07
CA LEU A 71 0.41 12.62 6.69
C LEU A 71 0.25 13.01 5.23
N LEU A 72 -0.62 12.30 4.52
CA LEU A 72 -0.97 12.69 3.16
C LEU A 72 -1.75 14.01 3.18
N PRO A 73 -1.58 14.88 2.16
CA PRO A 73 -2.33 16.14 2.08
C PRO A 73 -3.85 15.96 2.13
N ASN A 74 -4.38 14.85 1.59
CA ASN A 74 -5.81 14.54 1.66
C ASN A 74 -6.26 14.25 3.10
N THR A 75 -5.46 13.50 3.86
CA THR A 75 -5.72 13.19 5.27
C THR A 75 -5.75 14.46 6.12
N ILE A 76 -4.82 15.39 5.89
CA ILE A 76 -4.78 16.67 6.61
C ILE A 76 -6.10 17.43 6.43
N LYS A 77 -6.59 17.56 5.19
CA LYS A 77 -7.88 18.22 4.90
C LYS A 77 -9.06 17.53 5.57
N ARG A 78 -9.07 16.19 5.60
CA ARG A 78 -10.11 15.40 6.30
C ARG A 78 -10.13 15.70 7.79
N ILE A 79 -8.97 15.68 8.43
CA ILE A 79 -8.83 16.00 9.86
C ILE A 79 -9.31 17.42 10.14
N GLU A 80 -8.85 18.41 9.37
CA GLU A 80 -9.28 19.80 9.52
C GLU A 80 -10.80 19.95 9.38
N THR A 81 -11.41 19.25 8.42
CA THR A 81 -12.86 19.26 8.22
C THR A 81 -13.60 18.71 9.44
N ILE A 82 -13.14 17.59 9.99
CA ILE A 82 -13.76 16.99 11.19
C ILE A 82 -13.56 17.88 12.41
N MET A 83 -12.36 18.46 12.59
CA MET A 83 -12.06 19.39 13.68
C MET A 83 -12.95 20.64 13.62
N VAL A 84 -13.14 21.25 12.45
CA VAL A 84 -14.03 22.40 12.25
C VAL A 84 -15.49 22.01 12.54
N ARG A 85 -15.96 20.88 11.99
CA ARG A 85 -17.31 20.36 12.22
C ARG A 85 -17.62 20.16 13.70
N ARG A 86 -16.67 19.61 14.45
CA ARG A 86 -16.81 19.31 15.88
C ARG A 86 -16.35 20.45 16.79
N ARG A 87 -15.88 21.58 16.23
CA ARG A 87 -15.25 22.70 16.96
C ARG A 87 -14.14 22.26 17.93
N LEU A 88 -13.36 21.26 17.52
CA LEU A 88 -12.25 20.74 18.32
C LEU A 88 -11.05 21.68 18.24
N SER A 89 -10.51 22.06 19.40
CA SER A 89 -9.20 22.68 19.46
C SER A 89 -8.11 21.63 19.23
N GLN A 90 -6.91 22.08 18.87
CA GLN A 90 -5.77 21.19 18.63
C GLN A 90 -5.37 20.42 19.89
N ASP A 91 -5.44 21.06 21.06
CA ASP A 91 -5.14 20.42 22.34
C ASP A 91 -6.20 19.39 22.71
N ALA A 92 -7.49 19.71 22.55
CA ALA A 92 -8.59 18.78 22.79
C ALA A 92 -8.56 17.58 21.82
N PHE A 93 -8.18 17.80 20.57
CA PHE A 93 -8.00 16.72 19.60
C PHE A 93 -6.84 15.78 20.00
N MET A 94 -5.71 16.31 20.45
CA MET A 94 -4.61 15.47 20.93
C MET A 94 -4.94 14.76 22.25
N GLU A 95 -5.78 15.35 23.08
CA GLU A 95 -6.34 14.71 24.27
C GLU A 95 -7.26 13.54 23.89
N GLU A 96 -8.14 13.69 22.89
CA GLU A 96 -8.95 12.59 22.34
C GLU A 96 -8.10 11.46 21.78
N LEU A 97 -6.92 11.77 21.21
CA LEU A 97 -5.98 10.76 20.72
C LEU A 97 -5.13 10.11 21.83
N GLY A 98 -5.25 10.56 23.08
CA GLY A 98 -4.48 10.04 24.22
C GLY A 98 -3.04 10.59 24.32
N PHE A 99 -2.75 11.72 23.66
CA PHE A 99 -1.44 12.39 23.69
C PHE A 99 -1.55 13.83 24.21
N PRO A 100 -2.01 14.04 25.47
CA PRO A 100 -2.15 15.38 26.03
C PRO A 100 -0.80 16.12 26.05
N GLY A 101 -0.80 17.39 25.65
CA GLY A 101 0.40 18.23 25.62
C GLY A 101 1.27 18.13 24.35
N GLU A 102 1.01 17.18 23.45
CA GLU A 102 1.68 17.08 22.14
C GLU A 102 0.99 17.95 21.05
N GLY A 103 0.02 18.80 21.43
CA GLY A 103 -0.72 19.70 20.54
C GLY A 103 0.16 20.51 19.59
N LYS A 104 1.26 21.07 20.08
CA LYS A 104 2.20 21.89 19.29
C LYS A 104 2.89 21.12 18.17
N ASP A 105 3.17 19.84 18.37
CA ASP A 105 3.82 19.01 17.35
C ASP A 105 2.82 18.58 16.27
N LEU A 106 1.55 18.36 16.63
CA LEU A 106 0.46 18.22 15.67
C LEU A 106 0.27 19.50 14.84
N VAL A 107 0.25 20.69 15.46
CA VAL A 107 0.13 21.96 14.72
C VAL A 107 1.22 22.06 13.65
N ARG A 108 2.45 21.71 14.02
CA ARG A 108 3.60 21.74 13.11
C ARG A 108 3.48 20.67 12.01
N ALA A 109 2.92 19.51 12.31
CA ALA A 109 2.70 18.45 11.33
C ALA A 109 1.61 18.82 10.32
N LEU A 110 0.46 19.32 10.79
CA LEU A 110 -0.65 19.75 9.93
C LEU A 110 -0.27 20.99 9.09
N ALA A 111 0.36 22.00 9.70
CA ALA A 111 0.66 23.25 9.02
C ALA A 111 1.91 23.20 8.11
N LYS A 112 2.88 22.33 8.39
CA LYS A 112 4.18 22.32 7.67
C LYS A 112 4.57 20.95 7.10
N GLY A 113 3.68 19.95 7.13
CA GLY A 113 3.96 18.61 6.59
C GLY A 113 5.14 17.92 7.27
N ARG A 114 5.24 18.02 8.60
CA ARG A 114 6.34 17.41 9.39
C ARG A 114 6.05 15.96 9.77
N SER A 115 7.12 15.22 10.01
CA SER A 115 7.03 13.81 10.43
C SER A 115 6.38 13.68 11.80
N LEU A 116 5.39 12.80 11.91
CA LEU A 116 4.76 12.41 13.16
C LEU A 116 5.41 11.14 13.74
N ARG A 117 5.09 10.86 15.01
CA ARG A 117 5.43 9.59 15.65
C ARG A 117 4.47 8.52 15.12
N LEU A 118 4.98 7.31 14.86
CA LEU A 118 4.16 6.21 14.34
C LEU A 118 2.97 5.86 15.24
N ARG A 119 3.12 6.03 16.56
CA ARG A 119 2.02 5.84 17.53
C ARG A 119 0.89 6.85 17.34
N VAL A 120 1.22 8.10 17.03
CA VAL A 120 0.22 9.16 16.76
C VAL A 120 -0.49 8.88 15.43
N ILE A 121 0.24 8.41 14.41
CA ILE A 121 -0.36 7.99 13.14
C ILE A 121 -1.31 6.81 13.35
N ALA A 122 -0.93 5.82 14.16
CA ALA A 122 -1.81 4.67 14.45
C ALA A 122 -3.08 5.09 15.20
N ALA A 123 -2.96 5.93 16.24
CA ALA A 123 -4.11 6.45 16.97
C ALA A 123 -5.01 7.31 16.09
N LEU A 124 -4.42 8.08 15.17
CA LEU A 124 -5.15 8.89 14.21
C LEU A 124 -5.95 8.04 13.21
N ASP A 125 -5.40 6.91 12.76
CA ASP A 125 -6.11 5.97 11.87
C ASP A 125 -7.36 5.43 12.56
N GLU A 126 -7.19 4.96 13.80
CA GLU A 126 -8.31 4.46 14.61
C GLU A 126 -9.35 5.55 14.86
N TRP A 127 -8.92 6.75 15.26
CA TRP A 127 -9.83 7.88 15.47
C TRP A 127 -10.61 8.22 14.21
N LEU A 128 -9.95 8.29 13.04
CA LEU A 128 -10.63 8.59 11.76
C LEU A 128 -11.70 7.53 11.43
N THR A 129 -11.40 6.25 11.63
CA THR A 129 -12.41 5.19 11.39
C THR A 129 -13.64 5.37 12.27
N VAL A 130 -13.48 5.75 13.53
CA VAL A 130 -14.60 6.02 14.46
C VAL A 130 -15.38 7.26 14.03
N GLN A 131 -14.70 8.34 13.62
CA GLN A 131 -15.36 9.58 13.20
C GLN A 131 -16.12 9.44 11.87
N GLU A 132 -15.68 8.53 11.01
CA GLU A 132 -16.30 8.27 9.71
C GLU A 132 -17.44 7.26 9.79
N GLN A 133 -17.34 6.27 10.69
CA GLN A 133 -18.46 5.38 11.00
C GLN A 133 -19.63 6.10 11.70
N GLY A 134 -19.34 7.19 12.42
CA GLY A 134 -20.35 8.11 12.96
C GLY A 134 -20.96 9.06 11.92
N ASP A 135 -20.54 9.01 10.65
CA ASP A 135 -20.98 9.88 9.56
C ASP A 135 -21.82 9.12 8.51
N PRO A 136 -23.16 9.02 8.67
CA PRO A 136 -24.02 8.38 7.68
C PRO A 136 -24.18 9.17 6.36
N MET A 137 -23.36 10.19 6.08
CA MET A 137 -23.52 11.08 4.91
C MET A 137 -22.50 10.90 3.78
N GLN A 138 -21.64 9.88 3.77
CA GLN A 138 -20.77 9.59 2.62
C GLN A 138 -21.38 8.65 1.56
N GLU A 139 -22.51 7.99 1.85
CA GLU A 139 -23.11 7.01 0.91
C GLU A 139 -24.07 7.65 -0.11
N LYS A 140 -24.43 8.93 0.02
CA LYS A 140 -25.48 9.56 -0.81
C LYS A 140 -25.01 10.51 -1.93
N ARG A 141 -23.71 10.62 -2.21
CA ARG A 141 -23.23 11.54 -3.27
C ARG A 141 -22.67 10.87 -4.52
N GLN A 142 -22.67 9.54 -4.60
CA GLN A 142 -22.13 8.81 -5.74
C GLN A 142 -23.19 8.09 -6.59
N ILE A 143 -24.48 8.24 -6.26
CA ILE A 143 -25.57 7.58 -6.99
C ILE A 143 -26.23 8.50 -8.03
N ASP A 144 -26.01 9.83 -7.99
CA ASP A 144 -26.62 10.79 -8.94
C ASP A 144 -25.68 11.18 -10.10
N LEU A 145 -25.11 10.19 -10.78
CA LEU A 145 -24.66 10.34 -12.18
C LEU A 145 -24.94 9.02 -12.92
N ARG A 146 -26.22 8.79 -13.21
CA ARG A 146 -26.65 7.83 -14.21
C ARG A 146 -27.77 8.41 -15.05
#